data_AF-A0A7C6TVA3-F1
#
_entry.id   AF-A0A7C6TVA3-F1
#
_cell.length_a   1.000
_cell.length_b   1.000
_cell.length_c   1.000
_cell.angle_alpha   90.00
_cell.angle_beta   90.00
_cell.angle_gamma   90.00
#
_symmetry.space_group_name_H-M   'P 1'
#
loop_
_entity.id
_entity.type
_entity.pdbx_description
1 polymer ?
#
loop_
_entity_poly.entity_id
_entity_poly.type
_entity_poly.pdbx_seq_one_letter_code
_entity_poly.pdbx_strand_id
1 'polypeptide(L)'
;MDSAVLSNEMRDALPLAPSGEGTAWGIPFRIEKPIVVGGDVVELTVEPTRAEWLVFLHTSDLRPMSWNADGFISPMRGEGHLNEQAATYVVIYDDGSEERLAVRRRHQIGAYTRSWGENSFESVTDHKPHPLRAHHEQTHPFWGYSQFRLWAADDRPWVNWLWAWKNPHPERTIVGLRLEPAEGTVLLSAVSAGSASEQPLRWRSRRKALLTLPEGTAFDPTLDEDGLLAQLKLDLGQVISARRRLLYPEGDEWAASYNNKLPDISEREIIVEYTAHPDALFHFADGTTVPVAEVEAGQAGETLRPVAP
;
A
#
# COMPACT_ATOMS: atom_id res chain seq x y z
N MET A 1 8.65 -2.09 -25.88
CA MET A 1 9.33 -1.32 -24.81
C MET A 1 10.71 -1.05 -25.36
N ASP A 2 11.13 0.20 -25.56
CA ASP A 2 12.51 0.46 -25.97
C ASP A 2 13.39 0.23 -24.74
N SER A 3 13.88 -1.00 -24.61
CA SER A 3 14.52 -1.53 -23.42
C SER A 3 16.03 -1.28 -23.40
N ALA A 4 16.56 -0.55 -24.38
CA ALA A 4 18.00 -0.30 -24.52
C ALA A 4 18.58 0.54 -23.37
N VAL A 5 17.77 1.39 -22.74
CA VAL A 5 18.16 2.23 -21.60
C VAL A 5 17.97 1.56 -20.24
N LEU A 6 17.43 0.33 -20.22
CA LEU A 6 17.29 -0.47 -19.00
C LEU A 6 18.54 -1.33 -18.77
N SER A 7 18.96 -1.43 -17.51
CA SER A 7 19.96 -2.38 -17.04
C SER A 7 19.59 -3.81 -17.46
N ASN A 8 20.60 -4.68 -17.56
CA ASN A 8 20.34 -6.09 -17.85
C ASN A 8 19.51 -6.71 -16.72
N GLU A 9 19.82 -6.34 -15.49
CA GLU A 9 19.21 -6.80 -14.26
C GLU A 9 17.71 -6.47 -14.21
N MET A 10 17.33 -5.22 -14.56
CA MET A 10 15.92 -4.85 -14.60
C MET A 10 15.19 -5.52 -15.75
N ARG A 11 15.85 -5.68 -16.92
CA ARG A 11 15.27 -6.40 -18.05
C ARG A 11 14.97 -7.86 -17.70
N ASP A 12 15.86 -8.52 -16.98
CA ASP A 12 15.67 -9.90 -16.52
C ASP A 12 14.54 -9.99 -15.47
N ALA A 13 14.29 -8.93 -14.70
CA ALA A 13 13.23 -8.85 -13.71
C ALA A 13 11.86 -8.43 -14.29
N LEU A 14 11.78 -7.88 -15.51
CA LEU A 14 10.53 -7.42 -16.14
C LEU A 14 9.39 -8.45 -16.12
N PRO A 15 9.60 -9.78 -16.29
CA PRO A 15 8.52 -10.76 -16.20
C PRO A 15 7.81 -10.80 -14.84
N LEU A 16 8.41 -10.22 -13.79
CA LEU A 16 7.85 -10.14 -12.44
C LEU A 16 7.06 -8.84 -12.22
N ALA A 17 7.13 -7.88 -13.15
CA ALA A 17 6.39 -6.63 -13.06
C ALA A 17 4.89 -6.88 -13.25
N PRO A 18 4.01 -6.23 -12.45
CA PRO A 18 2.57 -6.37 -12.61
C PRO A 18 2.10 -5.82 -13.97
N SER A 19 1.04 -6.42 -14.50
CA SER A 19 0.40 -6.02 -15.77
C SER A 19 -1.11 -6.24 -15.68
N GLY A 20 -1.87 -5.59 -16.57
CA GLY A 20 -3.33 -5.68 -16.62
C GLY A 20 -4.01 -4.84 -15.55
N GLU A 21 -5.24 -5.23 -15.19
CA GLU A 21 -6.02 -4.57 -14.14
C GLU A 21 -5.65 -5.14 -12.77
N GLY A 22 -5.52 -4.26 -11.77
CA GLY A 22 -5.19 -4.66 -10.42
C GLY A 22 -5.38 -3.53 -9.42
N THR A 23 -5.03 -3.80 -8.16
CA THR A 23 -5.02 -2.79 -7.11
C THR A 23 -3.69 -2.77 -6.39
N ALA A 24 -3.28 -1.59 -5.94
CA ALA A 24 -2.17 -1.42 -5.02
C ALA A 24 -2.67 -0.52 -3.89
N TRP A 25 -2.58 -0.97 -2.64
CA TRP A 25 -3.17 -0.27 -1.49
C TRP A 25 -4.68 -0.01 -1.59
N GLY A 26 -5.42 -0.84 -2.33
CA GLY A 26 -6.86 -0.61 -2.59
C GLY A 26 -7.15 0.42 -3.67
N ILE A 27 -6.12 1.03 -4.26
CA ILE A 27 -6.24 1.99 -5.37
C ILE A 27 -6.20 1.20 -6.69
N PRO A 28 -7.18 1.38 -7.59
CA PRO A 28 -7.24 0.64 -8.84
C PRO A 28 -6.22 1.17 -9.84
N PHE A 29 -5.56 0.28 -10.59
CA PHE A 29 -4.65 0.61 -11.68
C PHE A 29 -4.92 -0.29 -12.90
N ARG A 30 -4.66 0.24 -14.10
CA ARG A 30 -4.58 -0.54 -15.34
C ARG A 30 -3.22 -0.33 -15.98
N ILE A 31 -2.41 -1.39 -16.03
CA ILE A 31 -1.05 -1.39 -16.56
C ILE A 31 -1.05 -2.11 -17.91
N GLU A 32 -1.28 -1.37 -18.99
CA GLU A 32 -1.24 -1.94 -20.34
C GLU A 32 0.20 -2.07 -20.85
N LYS A 33 0.94 -0.97 -20.80
CA LYS A 33 2.32 -0.89 -21.24
C LYS A 33 3.07 0.13 -20.38
N PRO A 34 4.00 -0.33 -19.52
CA PRO A 34 4.83 0.58 -18.75
C PRO A 34 5.66 1.48 -19.66
N ILE A 35 5.83 2.73 -19.24
CA ILE A 35 6.49 3.79 -19.98
C ILE A 35 7.90 3.98 -19.44
N VAL A 36 8.90 3.83 -20.31
CA VAL A 36 10.31 4.04 -19.97
C VAL A 36 10.64 5.52 -20.09
N VAL A 37 11.17 6.10 -19.03
CA VAL A 37 11.60 7.50 -18.91
C VAL A 37 13.10 7.50 -18.62
N GLY A 38 13.89 7.61 -19.68
CA GLY A 38 15.36 7.66 -19.59
C GLY A 38 16.07 8.11 -20.89
N GLY A 39 15.31 8.36 -21.96
CA GLY A 39 15.82 8.82 -23.26
C GLY A 39 15.20 10.16 -23.63
N ASP A 40 14.24 10.15 -24.55
CA ASP A 40 13.50 11.35 -24.95
C ASP A 40 12.36 11.69 -23.98
N VAL A 41 11.88 12.93 -24.07
CA VAL A 41 10.65 13.37 -23.40
C VAL A 41 9.47 12.58 -23.94
N VAL A 42 8.61 12.08 -23.05
CA VAL A 42 7.41 11.32 -23.41
C VAL A 42 6.17 12.16 -23.11
N GLU A 43 5.33 12.37 -24.11
CA GLU A 43 4.02 13.00 -23.93
C GLU A 43 2.91 11.96 -23.92
N LEU A 44 1.99 12.09 -22.97
CA LEU A 44 0.87 11.20 -22.76
C LEU A 44 -0.41 12.02 -22.75
N THR A 45 -1.34 11.67 -23.63
CA THR A 45 -2.73 12.13 -23.50
C THR A 45 -3.43 11.23 -22.48
N VAL A 46 -4.15 11.83 -21.54
CA VAL A 46 -5.00 11.09 -20.61
C VAL A 46 -6.46 11.39 -20.90
N GLU A 47 -7.37 10.52 -20.45
CA GLU A 47 -8.78 10.86 -20.46
C GLU A 47 -9.00 12.13 -19.61
N PRO A 48 -9.65 13.18 -20.15
CA PRO A 48 -9.85 14.43 -19.42
C PRO A 48 -10.54 14.18 -18.08
N THR A 49 -9.88 14.55 -16.99
CA THR A 49 -10.36 14.23 -15.64
C THR A 49 -10.06 15.35 -14.66
N ARG A 50 -10.89 15.45 -13.62
CA ARG A 50 -10.64 16.30 -12.45
C ARG A 50 -10.34 15.40 -11.26
N ALA A 51 -9.30 15.73 -10.53
CA ALA A 51 -8.83 14.90 -9.43
C ALA A 51 -8.17 15.75 -8.34
N GLU A 52 -8.40 15.39 -7.08
CA GLU A 52 -7.66 15.96 -5.95
C GLU A 52 -6.28 15.32 -5.80
N TRP A 53 -6.17 14.04 -6.18
CA TRP A 53 -4.96 13.26 -6.07
C TRP A 53 -4.64 12.57 -7.39
N LEU A 54 -3.36 12.61 -7.77
CA LEU A 54 -2.79 11.65 -8.69
C LEU A 54 -1.88 10.71 -7.90
N VAL A 55 -2.09 9.41 -8.04
CA VAL A 55 -1.23 8.39 -7.45
C VAL A 55 -0.45 7.73 -8.56
N PHE A 56 0.86 7.95 -8.56
CA PHE A 56 1.79 7.36 -9.52
C PHE A 56 2.20 5.98 -9.02
N LEU A 57 2.08 4.98 -9.89
CA LEU A 57 2.67 3.66 -9.73
C LEU A 57 3.88 3.56 -10.64
N HIS A 58 5.07 3.64 -10.06
CA HIS A 58 6.31 3.70 -10.84
C HIS A 58 7.47 3.04 -10.11
N THR A 59 8.55 2.78 -10.82
CA THR A 59 9.77 2.27 -10.22
C THR A 59 11.01 2.78 -10.94
N SER A 60 12.15 2.75 -10.27
CA SER A 60 13.43 3.07 -10.87
C SER A 60 14.20 1.82 -11.26
N ASP A 61 15.00 1.94 -12.30
CA ASP A 61 16.13 1.04 -12.52
C ASP A 61 17.20 1.19 -11.43
N LEU A 62 18.15 0.26 -11.38
CA LEU A 62 19.34 0.37 -10.56
C LEU A 62 20.13 1.63 -10.92
N ARG A 63 20.63 2.32 -9.89
CA ARG A 63 21.54 3.46 -10.03
C ARG A 63 22.87 3.10 -9.36
N PRO A 64 23.87 2.63 -10.15
CA PRO A 64 25.15 2.19 -9.61
C PRO A 64 25.89 3.30 -8.87
N MET A 65 26.65 2.92 -7.84
CA MET A 65 27.58 3.83 -7.16
C MET A 65 28.92 3.84 -7.88
N SER A 66 29.53 5.02 -8.00
CA SER A 66 30.85 5.18 -8.61
C SER A 66 31.93 5.24 -7.53
N TRP A 67 32.85 4.29 -7.59
CA TRP A 67 34.04 4.27 -6.73
C TRP A 67 35.10 5.23 -7.30
N ASN A 68 35.69 6.05 -6.44
CA ASN A 68 36.83 6.88 -6.81
C ASN A 68 38.13 6.04 -6.87
N ALA A 69 39.23 6.67 -7.31
CA ALA A 69 40.52 6.00 -7.47
C ALA A 69 41.08 5.39 -6.17
N ASP A 70 40.67 5.93 -5.01
CA ASP A 70 41.08 5.48 -3.68
C ASP A 70 40.16 4.37 -3.13
N GLY A 71 39.16 3.92 -3.89
CA GLY A 71 38.22 2.89 -3.47
C GLY A 71 37.14 3.38 -2.50
N PHE A 72 36.78 4.66 -2.54
CA PHE A 72 35.68 5.25 -1.77
C PHE A 72 34.54 5.72 -2.67
N ILE A 73 33.32 5.70 -2.14
CA ILE A 73 32.17 6.39 -2.73
C ILE A 73 32.09 7.77 -2.08
N SER A 74 32.34 8.83 -2.86
CA SER A 74 32.37 10.20 -2.35
C SER A 74 31.77 11.19 -3.35
N PRO A 75 30.77 12.00 -2.97
CA PRO A 75 30.06 11.96 -1.69
C PRO A 75 29.19 10.69 -1.54
N MET A 76 29.14 10.10 -0.34
CA MET A 76 28.28 8.95 -0.05
C MET A 76 26.82 9.38 0.06
N ARG A 77 25.98 8.97 -0.89
CA ARG A 77 24.52 9.23 -0.92
C ARG A 77 23.68 7.97 -0.71
N GLY A 78 24.32 6.84 -0.38
CA GLY A 78 23.70 5.52 -0.31
C GLY A 78 23.40 4.91 -1.68
N GLU A 79 22.97 3.64 -1.68
CA GLU A 79 22.51 2.98 -2.90
C GLU A 79 21.30 3.73 -3.47
N GLY A 80 21.21 3.82 -4.80
CA GLY A 80 20.13 4.58 -5.44
C GLY A 80 20.28 6.10 -5.38
N HIS A 81 21.39 6.67 -4.90
CA HIS A 81 21.71 8.10 -4.88
C HIS A 81 20.59 8.98 -4.29
N LEU A 82 20.46 8.96 -2.96
CA LEU A 82 19.42 9.69 -2.23
C LEU A 82 19.26 11.14 -2.71
N ASN A 83 18.02 11.56 -3.02
CA ASN A 83 17.63 12.91 -3.43
C ASN A 83 18.14 13.33 -4.84
N GLU A 84 18.70 12.41 -5.63
CA GLU A 84 19.00 12.63 -7.06
C GLU A 84 17.69 12.73 -7.83
N GLN A 85 17.59 13.67 -8.77
CA GLN A 85 16.39 13.83 -9.59
C GLN A 85 16.43 12.82 -10.73
N ALA A 86 15.49 11.87 -10.71
CA ALA A 86 15.40 10.80 -11.68
C ALA A 86 14.57 11.19 -12.91
N ALA A 87 13.54 12.02 -12.69
CA ALA A 87 12.69 12.55 -13.74
C ALA A 87 11.97 13.83 -13.27
N THR A 88 11.32 14.52 -14.20
CA THR A 88 10.27 15.51 -13.92
C THR A 88 8.97 15.01 -14.54
N TYR A 89 7.92 14.91 -13.74
CA TYR A 89 6.57 14.68 -14.26
C TYR A 89 5.87 16.03 -14.38
N VAL A 90 5.23 16.28 -15.50
CA VAL A 90 4.52 17.53 -15.77
C VAL A 90 3.06 17.20 -15.99
N VAL A 91 2.18 17.75 -15.16
CA VAL A 91 0.73 17.64 -15.29
C VAL A 91 0.26 18.80 -16.15
N ILE A 92 -0.49 18.52 -17.22
CA ILE A 92 -0.97 19.50 -18.19
C ILE A 92 -2.48 19.65 -18.04
N TYR A 93 -2.95 20.88 -17.85
CA TYR A 93 -4.38 21.21 -17.76
C TYR A 93 -4.96 21.65 -19.10
N ASP A 94 -6.29 21.63 -19.20
CA ASP A 94 -7.06 22.01 -20.40
C ASP A 94 -6.83 23.46 -20.86
N ASP A 95 -6.51 24.37 -19.94
CA ASP A 95 -6.14 25.77 -20.23
C ASP A 95 -4.69 25.95 -20.69
N GLY A 96 -3.92 24.86 -20.79
CA GLY A 96 -2.51 24.85 -21.17
C GLY A 96 -1.55 25.20 -20.04
N SER A 97 -2.05 25.44 -18.82
CA SER A 97 -1.18 25.57 -17.64
C SER A 97 -0.56 24.22 -17.26
N GLU A 98 0.56 24.28 -16.55
CA GLU A 98 1.35 23.10 -16.19
C GLU A 98 1.77 23.14 -14.72
N GLU A 99 1.74 21.98 -14.07
CA GLU A 99 2.39 21.75 -12.78
C GLU A 99 3.58 20.83 -12.96
N ARG A 100 4.73 21.16 -12.34
CA ARG A 100 6.00 20.46 -12.52
C ARG A 100 6.43 19.78 -11.23
N LEU A 101 6.61 18.47 -11.32
CA LEU A 101 6.84 17.57 -10.19
C LEU A 101 8.23 16.94 -10.30
N ALA A 102 9.16 17.36 -9.44
CA ALA A 102 10.47 16.72 -9.37
C ALA A 102 10.36 15.33 -8.73
N VAL A 103 10.73 14.28 -9.47
CA VAL A 103 10.72 12.90 -8.98
C VAL A 103 12.13 12.55 -8.52
N ARG A 104 12.32 12.41 -7.22
CA ARG A 104 13.63 12.20 -6.60
C ARG A 104 13.75 10.81 -6.00
N ARG A 105 14.94 10.23 -6.17
CA ARG A 105 15.28 8.90 -5.67
C ARG A 105 15.19 8.84 -4.16
N ARG A 106 14.55 7.79 -3.67
CA ARG A 106 14.25 7.52 -2.26
C ARG A 106 13.40 8.62 -1.58
N HIS A 107 12.75 9.49 -2.35
CA HIS A 107 11.68 10.34 -1.86
C HIS A 107 10.37 9.90 -2.50
N GLN A 108 10.15 10.28 -3.75
CA GLN A 108 8.96 9.94 -4.51
C GLN A 108 9.06 8.56 -5.17
N ILE A 109 10.27 8.09 -5.46
CA ILE A 109 10.48 6.82 -6.16
C ILE A 109 11.66 6.04 -5.58
N GLY A 110 11.53 4.72 -5.47
CA GLY A 110 12.63 3.81 -5.19
C GLY A 110 12.97 2.91 -6.38
N ALA A 111 14.04 2.13 -6.26
CA ALA A 111 14.41 1.13 -7.28
C ALA A 111 13.47 -0.09 -7.23
N TYR A 112 13.39 -0.84 -8.34
CA TYR A 112 12.56 -2.05 -8.44
C TYR A 112 13.03 -3.16 -7.50
N THR A 113 14.30 -3.11 -7.11
CA THR A 113 14.93 -3.94 -6.08
C THR A 113 15.97 -3.10 -5.35
N ARG A 114 16.28 -3.43 -4.10
CA ARG A 114 17.16 -2.63 -3.24
C ARG A 114 17.76 -3.44 -2.09
N SER A 115 18.88 -2.96 -1.53
CA SER A 115 19.41 -3.44 -0.25
C SER A 115 18.60 -2.93 0.95
N TRP A 116 18.59 -3.71 2.03
CA TRP A 116 17.87 -3.33 3.26
C TRP A 116 18.28 -1.92 3.75
N GLY A 117 17.27 -1.09 4.09
CA GLY A 117 17.44 0.29 4.53
C GLY A 117 17.31 1.35 3.43
N GLU A 118 17.31 0.96 2.15
CA GLU A 118 17.30 1.87 1.00
C GLU A 118 15.86 2.23 0.53
N ASN A 119 14.93 2.38 1.48
CA ASN A 119 13.52 2.73 1.20
C ASN A 119 13.32 4.22 0.87
N SER A 120 12.12 4.53 0.38
CA SER A 120 11.67 5.89 0.07
C SER A 120 10.96 6.59 1.23
N PHE A 121 11.02 7.93 1.28
CA PHE A 121 10.42 8.74 2.34
C PHE A 121 8.99 9.25 2.07
N GLU A 122 8.64 9.49 0.80
CA GLU A 122 7.36 10.09 0.40
C GLU A 122 6.48 9.11 -0.40
N SER A 123 6.97 7.90 -0.65
CA SER A 123 6.26 6.84 -1.35
C SER A 123 6.27 5.54 -0.55
N VAL A 124 5.25 4.72 -0.74
CA VAL A 124 5.16 3.36 -0.17
C VAL A 124 5.33 2.32 -1.26
N THR A 125 5.62 1.07 -0.89
CA THR A 125 5.64 -0.04 -1.85
C THR A 125 4.23 -0.40 -2.30
N ASP A 126 4.09 -0.92 -3.51
CA ASP A 126 2.81 -1.31 -4.12
C ASP A 126 2.09 -2.43 -3.34
N HIS A 127 2.85 -3.28 -2.66
CA HIS A 127 2.32 -4.23 -1.70
C HIS A 127 2.23 -3.63 -0.29
N LYS A 128 1.11 -3.84 0.38
CA LYS A 128 0.92 -3.39 1.76
C LYS A 128 1.83 -4.17 2.73
N PRO A 129 2.31 -3.53 3.82
CA PRO A 129 2.74 -4.29 4.97
C PRO A 129 1.53 -5.06 5.53
N HIS A 130 1.75 -6.32 5.90
CA HIS A 130 0.65 -7.23 6.26
C HIS A 130 1.01 -8.10 7.47
N PRO A 131 0.02 -8.53 8.27
CA PRO A 131 0.28 -9.34 9.44
C PRO A 131 0.67 -10.76 9.03
N LEU A 132 1.50 -11.36 9.88
CA LEU A 132 1.76 -12.80 9.87
C LEU A 132 1.23 -13.39 11.17
N ARG A 133 0.68 -14.59 11.07
CA ARG A 133 0.39 -15.37 12.28
C ARG A 133 1.68 -15.92 12.86
N ALA A 134 1.68 -16.18 14.17
CA ALA A 134 2.83 -16.85 14.76
C ALA A 134 2.96 -18.27 14.19
N HIS A 135 4.18 -18.78 14.11
CA HIS A 135 4.46 -20.09 13.50
C HIS A 135 3.64 -21.25 14.09
N HIS A 136 3.30 -21.21 15.39
CA HIS A 136 2.48 -22.23 16.05
C HIS A 136 0.97 -22.07 15.79
N GLU A 137 0.54 -20.92 15.26
CA GLU A 137 -0.84 -20.65 14.84
C GLU A 137 -1.05 -20.97 13.36
N GLN A 138 -0.06 -20.66 12.52
CA GLN A 138 -0.01 -21.00 11.10
C GLN A 138 1.47 -21.06 10.67
N THR A 139 1.92 -22.23 10.23
CA THR A 139 3.31 -22.46 9.82
C THR A 139 3.70 -21.55 8.67
N HIS A 140 4.84 -20.89 8.78
CA HIS A 140 5.40 -20.01 7.75
C HIS A 140 6.85 -20.41 7.45
N PRO A 141 7.29 -20.44 6.17
CA PRO A 141 8.64 -20.84 5.79
C PRO A 141 9.72 -19.94 6.41
N PHE A 142 9.39 -18.67 6.63
CA PHE A 142 10.30 -17.73 7.28
C PHE A 142 9.89 -17.50 8.74
N TRP A 143 10.37 -18.39 9.62
CA TRP A 143 10.06 -18.37 11.07
C TRP A 143 10.39 -17.02 11.73
N GLY A 144 11.51 -16.38 11.37
CA GLY A 144 11.93 -15.10 11.97
C GLY A 144 10.88 -14.00 11.83
N TYR A 145 10.29 -13.83 10.65
CA TYR A 145 9.23 -12.84 10.44
C TYR A 145 7.96 -13.16 11.21
N SER A 146 7.62 -14.45 11.37
CA SER A 146 6.46 -14.88 12.17
C SER A 146 6.60 -14.53 13.67
N GLN A 147 7.82 -14.31 14.18
CA GLN A 147 8.04 -13.88 15.57
C GLN A 147 7.58 -12.44 15.80
N PHE A 148 7.78 -11.56 14.81
CA PHE A 148 7.34 -10.17 14.85
C PHE A 148 5.95 -9.97 14.26
N ARG A 149 5.34 -11.03 13.71
CA ARG A 149 3.95 -11.08 13.20
C ARG A 149 3.65 -10.04 12.12
N LEU A 150 4.66 -9.63 11.36
CA LEU A 150 4.57 -8.60 10.34
C LEU A 150 5.53 -8.94 9.19
N TRP A 151 5.07 -8.69 7.97
CA TRP A 151 5.93 -8.58 6.79
C TRP A 151 5.82 -7.16 6.23
N ALA A 152 6.95 -6.50 5.97
CA ALA A 152 6.97 -5.12 5.46
C ALA A 152 6.61 -5.03 3.97
N ALA A 153 6.84 -6.11 3.23
CA ALA A 153 6.55 -6.27 1.80
C ALA A 153 7.31 -5.28 0.90
N ASP A 154 8.56 -4.99 1.29
CA ASP A 154 9.44 -4.01 0.65
C ASP A 154 10.76 -4.61 0.13
N ASP A 155 10.76 -5.94 -0.10
CA ASP A 155 11.91 -6.75 -0.51
C ASP A 155 11.58 -7.73 -1.65
N ARG A 156 10.44 -7.55 -2.33
CA ARG A 156 10.05 -8.41 -3.46
C ARG A 156 11.03 -8.26 -4.64
N PRO A 157 11.19 -9.29 -5.48
CA PRO A 157 12.05 -9.22 -6.68
C PRO A 157 11.71 -8.08 -7.65
N TRP A 158 10.45 -7.62 -7.63
CA TRP A 158 10.00 -6.39 -8.28
C TRP A 158 9.11 -5.60 -7.33
N VAL A 159 9.40 -4.32 -7.19
CA VAL A 159 8.62 -3.37 -6.39
C VAL A 159 8.28 -2.16 -7.26
N ASN A 160 7.00 -1.84 -7.36
CA ASN A 160 6.59 -0.47 -7.70
C ASN A 160 6.40 0.34 -6.43
N TRP A 161 6.57 1.64 -6.57
CA TRP A 161 6.38 2.64 -5.55
C TRP A 161 5.13 3.43 -5.88
N LEU A 162 4.31 3.65 -4.85
CA LEU A 162 3.14 4.49 -4.88
C LEU A 162 3.51 5.85 -4.32
N TRP A 163 3.39 6.88 -5.14
CA TRP A 163 3.54 8.26 -4.72
C TRP A 163 2.27 9.05 -5.03
N ALA A 164 1.67 9.63 -3.99
CA ALA A 164 0.44 10.38 -4.10
C ALA A 164 0.73 11.89 -4.07
N TRP A 165 0.49 12.54 -5.20
CA TRP A 165 0.61 13.99 -5.36
C TRP A 165 -0.75 14.65 -5.20
N LYS A 166 -0.80 15.70 -4.38
CA LYS A 166 -1.99 16.54 -4.22
C LYS A 166 -2.03 17.57 -5.34
N ASN A 167 -3.08 17.52 -6.14
CA ASN A 167 -3.32 18.50 -7.19
C ASN A 167 -3.62 19.87 -6.55
N PRO A 168 -2.84 20.93 -6.83
CA PRO A 168 -3.12 22.28 -6.32
C PRO A 168 -4.36 22.92 -6.98
N HIS A 169 -4.81 22.37 -8.11
CA HIS A 169 -5.92 22.84 -8.92
C HIS A 169 -6.93 21.71 -9.22
N PRO A 170 -7.60 21.15 -8.20
CA PRO A 170 -8.55 20.04 -8.38
C PRO A 170 -9.75 20.39 -9.27
N GLU A 171 -10.07 21.68 -9.41
CA GLU A 171 -11.13 22.20 -10.25
C GLU A 171 -10.78 22.23 -11.74
N ARG A 172 -9.50 22.18 -12.09
CA ARG A 172 -9.03 22.21 -13.48
C ARG A 172 -8.96 20.81 -14.07
N THR A 173 -9.30 20.69 -15.33
CA THR A 173 -9.28 19.40 -16.03
C THR A 173 -7.85 19.07 -16.42
N ILE A 174 -7.34 17.94 -15.96
CA ILE A 174 -6.06 17.38 -16.41
C ILE A 174 -6.30 16.70 -17.75
N VAL A 175 -5.48 17.02 -18.75
CA VAL A 175 -5.62 16.50 -20.13
C VAL A 175 -4.39 15.74 -20.62
N GLY A 176 -3.27 15.85 -19.91
CA GLY A 176 -2.07 15.11 -20.27
C GLY A 176 -1.01 15.08 -19.19
N LEU A 177 -0.02 14.22 -19.41
CA LEU A 177 1.23 14.16 -18.67
C LEU A 177 2.39 14.29 -19.65
N ARG A 178 3.43 15.04 -19.27
CA ARG A 178 4.72 15.04 -19.96
C ARG A 178 5.81 14.56 -19.00
N LEU A 179 6.52 13.52 -19.40
CA LEU A 179 7.56 12.88 -18.60
C LEU A 179 8.92 13.26 -19.17
N GLU A 180 9.67 14.03 -18.40
CA GLU A 180 10.98 14.54 -18.79
C GLU A 180 12.06 13.72 -18.04
N PRO A 181 12.92 12.97 -18.74
CA PRO A 181 13.97 12.19 -18.09
C PRO A 181 15.05 13.08 -17.48
N ALA A 182 15.69 12.58 -16.43
CA ALA A 182 16.86 13.20 -15.80
C ALA A 182 17.94 12.13 -15.56
N GLU A 183 18.39 11.93 -14.32
CA GLU A 183 19.48 11.00 -14.02
C GLU A 183 18.99 9.54 -13.96
N GLY A 184 19.52 8.70 -14.86
CA GLY A 184 19.18 7.28 -14.95
C GLY A 184 17.79 7.02 -15.56
N THR A 185 17.27 5.82 -15.33
CA THR A 185 16.02 5.37 -15.97
C THR A 185 14.93 5.11 -14.94
N VAL A 186 13.72 5.53 -15.26
CA VAL A 186 12.48 5.30 -14.49
C VAL A 186 11.46 4.61 -15.38
N LEU A 187 10.60 3.79 -14.77
CA LEU A 187 9.46 3.16 -15.41
C LEU A 187 8.17 3.65 -14.74
N LEU A 188 7.30 4.32 -15.49
CA LEU A 188 5.95 4.64 -15.06
C LEU A 188 5.01 3.51 -15.47
N SER A 189 4.46 2.78 -14.50
CA SER A 189 3.59 1.63 -14.74
C SER A 189 2.15 2.07 -14.99
N ALA A 190 1.61 2.96 -14.14
CA ALA A 190 0.27 3.54 -14.29
C ALA A 190 0.11 4.80 -13.41
N VAL A 191 -0.97 5.54 -13.64
CA VAL A 191 -1.40 6.67 -12.78
C VAL A 191 -2.88 6.53 -12.50
N SER A 192 -3.28 6.73 -11.25
CA SER A 192 -4.68 6.75 -10.84
C SER A 192 -5.07 8.12 -10.33
N ALA A 193 -6.26 8.56 -10.74
CA ALA A 193 -6.83 9.85 -10.40
C ALA A 193 -8.00 9.64 -9.43
N GLY A 194 -8.07 10.43 -8.35
CA GLY A 194 -9.12 10.27 -7.36
C GLY A 194 -9.35 11.49 -6.48
N SER A 195 -10.35 11.39 -5.61
CA SER A 195 -10.82 12.45 -4.71
C SER A 195 -10.84 11.99 -3.25
N ALA A 196 -9.82 11.24 -2.83
CA ALA A 196 -9.67 10.83 -1.44
C ALA A 196 -9.68 12.05 -0.50
N SER A 197 -10.37 11.95 0.63
CA SER A 197 -10.63 13.05 1.56
C SER A 197 -9.38 13.54 2.30
N GLU A 198 -8.38 12.66 2.46
CA GLU A 198 -7.04 12.99 2.94
C GLU A 198 -5.99 12.25 2.10
N GLN A 199 -4.70 12.30 2.49
CA GLN A 199 -3.63 11.66 1.73
C GLN A 199 -3.86 10.13 1.63
N PRO A 200 -4.20 9.57 0.45
CA PRO A 200 -4.64 8.16 0.30
C PRO A 200 -3.66 7.10 0.80
N LEU A 201 -2.36 7.40 0.87
CA LEU A 201 -1.32 6.45 1.31
C LEU A 201 -1.07 6.51 2.83
N ARG A 202 -1.84 7.30 3.58
CA ARG A 202 -1.69 7.46 5.03
C ARG A 202 -2.86 6.81 5.76
N TRP A 203 -2.57 5.78 6.54
CA TRP A 203 -3.56 5.18 7.44
C TRP A 203 -3.57 5.86 8.80
N ARG A 204 -4.74 5.86 9.45
CA ARG A 204 -4.92 6.35 10.83
C ARG A 204 -4.42 5.33 11.85
N SER A 205 -4.33 5.75 13.11
CA SER A 205 -3.96 4.88 14.22
C SER A 205 -4.82 3.62 14.31
N ARG A 206 -4.27 2.54 14.88
CA ARG A 206 -5.00 1.28 15.13
C ARG A 206 -6.33 1.51 15.85
N ARG A 207 -7.37 0.87 15.35
CA ARG A 207 -8.72 0.82 15.92
C ARG A 207 -9.20 -0.62 16.07
N LYS A 208 -10.35 -0.77 16.73
CA LYS A 208 -10.99 -2.06 16.98
C LYS A 208 -12.45 -2.01 16.57
N ALA A 209 -12.91 -3.11 15.98
CA ALA A 209 -14.32 -3.35 15.73
C ALA A 209 -14.70 -4.76 16.19
N LEU A 210 -15.97 -4.94 16.54
CA LEU A 210 -16.58 -6.20 16.85
C LEU A 210 -17.38 -6.66 15.64
N LEU A 211 -16.86 -7.67 14.95
CA LEU A 211 -17.51 -8.35 13.84
C LEU A 211 -18.43 -9.44 14.41
N THR A 212 -19.70 -9.45 13.99
CA THR A 212 -20.64 -10.53 14.27
C THR A 212 -20.79 -11.39 13.02
N LEU A 213 -20.28 -12.62 13.05
CA LEU A 213 -20.43 -13.56 11.94
C LEU A 213 -21.89 -14.01 11.78
N PRO A 214 -22.35 -14.32 10.55
CA PRO A 214 -23.66 -14.92 10.33
C PRO A 214 -23.81 -16.25 11.11
N GLU A 215 -25.05 -16.62 11.41
CA GLU A 215 -25.31 -17.87 12.12
C GLU A 215 -24.82 -19.08 11.32
N GLY A 216 -24.23 -20.06 12.00
CA GLY A 216 -23.62 -21.24 11.36
C GLY A 216 -22.30 -20.99 10.64
N THR A 217 -21.80 -19.75 10.60
CA THR A 217 -20.50 -19.43 9.98
C THR A 217 -19.37 -19.58 11.00
N ALA A 218 -18.46 -20.53 10.75
CA ALA A 218 -17.25 -20.68 11.55
C ALA A 218 -16.25 -19.56 11.23
N PHE A 219 -15.56 -19.07 12.25
CA PHE A 219 -14.43 -18.16 12.05
C PHE A 219 -13.24 -18.92 11.48
N ASP A 220 -12.72 -18.46 10.35
CA ASP A 220 -11.47 -18.93 9.77
C ASP A 220 -10.36 -17.91 10.06
N PRO A 221 -9.40 -18.24 10.95
CA PRO A 221 -8.33 -17.33 11.31
C PRO A 221 -7.15 -17.33 10.32
N THR A 222 -7.17 -18.16 9.27
CA THR A 222 -6.06 -18.32 8.34
C THR A 222 -5.85 -17.07 7.49
N LEU A 223 -4.58 -16.77 7.23
CA LEU A 223 -4.17 -15.69 6.33
C LEU A 223 -3.60 -16.27 5.03
N ASP A 224 -3.89 -15.65 3.90
CA ASP A 224 -3.21 -15.95 2.63
C ASP A 224 -1.77 -15.38 2.60
N GLU A 225 -1.08 -15.54 1.47
CA GLU A 225 0.29 -15.06 1.25
C GLU A 225 0.45 -13.54 1.40
N ASP A 226 -0.63 -12.78 1.27
CA ASP A 226 -0.66 -11.32 1.38
C ASP A 226 -1.19 -10.86 2.76
N GLY A 227 -1.34 -11.81 3.70
CA GLY A 227 -1.79 -11.54 5.06
C GLY A 227 -3.26 -11.15 5.15
N LEU A 228 -4.11 -11.56 4.18
CA LEU A 228 -5.53 -11.24 4.14
C LEU A 228 -6.38 -12.38 4.70
N LEU A 229 -7.46 -12.01 5.40
CA LEU A 229 -8.49 -12.97 5.80
C LEU A 229 -9.46 -13.21 4.64
N ALA A 230 -9.91 -14.45 4.48
CA ALA A 230 -10.93 -14.79 3.49
C ALA A 230 -12.29 -14.11 3.80
N GLN A 231 -12.59 -13.91 5.09
CA GLN A 231 -13.91 -13.45 5.54
C GLN A 231 -14.06 -11.92 5.59
N LEU A 232 -12.95 -11.19 5.72
CA LEU A 232 -12.97 -9.73 5.90
C LEU A 232 -11.66 -9.10 5.40
N LYS A 233 -11.77 -8.16 4.46
CA LYS A 233 -10.64 -7.42 3.88
C LYS A 233 -10.85 -5.91 4.00
N LEU A 234 -9.79 -5.15 3.74
CA LEU A 234 -9.79 -3.68 3.83
C LEU A 234 -8.98 -3.12 2.65
N ASP A 235 -9.51 -2.14 1.93
CA ASP A 235 -8.88 -1.58 0.73
C ASP A 235 -7.79 -0.56 1.07
N LEU A 236 -8.12 0.66 1.47
CA LEU A 236 -7.19 1.71 1.89
C LEU A 236 -6.79 1.51 3.36
N GLY A 237 -6.43 0.28 3.72
CA GLY A 237 -6.09 -0.12 5.08
C GLY A 237 -5.65 -1.57 5.17
N GLN A 238 -5.46 -2.05 6.39
CA GLN A 238 -5.14 -3.45 6.68
C GLN A 238 -5.81 -3.93 7.96
N VAL A 239 -6.34 -5.16 7.91
CA VAL A 239 -6.71 -5.91 9.11
C VAL A 239 -5.41 -6.39 9.76
N ILE A 240 -5.16 -5.96 11.00
CA ILE A 240 -3.95 -6.30 11.77
C ILE A 240 -4.12 -7.64 12.46
N SER A 241 -5.28 -7.87 13.06
CA SER A 241 -5.58 -9.14 13.73
C SER A 241 -7.09 -9.38 13.80
N ALA A 242 -7.49 -10.65 13.84
CA ALA A 242 -8.87 -11.06 14.09
C ALA A 242 -8.87 -12.24 15.07
N ARG A 243 -9.62 -12.13 16.17
CA ARG A 243 -9.69 -13.13 17.23
C ARG A 243 -11.11 -13.25 17.78
N ARG A 244 -11.56 -14.47 18.07
CA ARG A 244 -12.83 -14.69 18.76
C ARG A 244 -12.84 -13.92 20.09
N ARG A 245 -13.93 -13.21 20.36
CA ARG A 245 -14.12 -12.43 21.59
C ARG A 245 -14.13 -13.37 22.79
N LEU A 246 -13.40 -13.00 23.83
CA LEU A 246 -13.49 -13.64 25.14
C LEU A 246 -14.66 -13.05 25.92
N LEU A 247 -15.46 -13.92 26.50
CA LEU A 247 -16.64 -13.59 27.29
C LEU A 247 -16.28 -13.78 28.77
N TYR A 248 -16.20 -12.66 29.47
CA TYR A 248 -15.96 -12.64 30.91
C TYR A 248 -17.30 -12.52 31.64
N PRO A 249 -17.43 -13.09 32.85
CA PRO A 249 -18.59 -12.82 33.71
C PRO A 249 -18.75 -11.32 33.96
N GLU A 250 -19.98 -10.84 34.03
CA GLU A 250 -20.29 -9.42 34.27
C GLU A 250 -20.97 -9.22 35.63
N GLY A 251 -20.84 -8.00 36.18
CA GLY A 251 -21.54 -7.61 37.42
C GLY A 251 -21.28 -8.54 38.61
N ASP A 252 -22.35 -8.99 39.26
CA ASP A 252 -22.28 -9.84 40.45
C ASP A 252 -21.69 -11.23 40.15
N GLU A 253 -21.83 -11.74 38.92
CA GLU A 253 -21.20 -13.01 38.53
C GLU A 253 -19.68 -12.92 38.49
N TRP A 254 -19.13 -11.74 38.16
CA TRP A 254 -17.70 -11.50 38.25
C TRP A 254 -17.23 -11.57 39.70
N ALA A 255 -17.90 -10.84 40.60
CA ALA A 255 -17.56 -10.79 42.01
C ALA A 255 -17.72 -12.16 42.71
N ALA A 256 -18.68 -12.97 42.27
CA ALA A 256 -18.90 -14.33 42.77
C ALA A 256 -18.04 -15.40 42.08
N SER A 257 -17.31 -15.05 41.02
CA SER A 257 -16.43 -15.99 40.31
C SER A 257 -15.21 -16.40 41.14
N TYR A 258 -14.52 -17.45 40.72
CA TYR A 258 -13.30 -17.93 41.39
C TYR A 258 -12.04 -17.48 40.64
N ASN A 259 -10.93 -17.35 41.38
CA ASN A 259 -9.63 -16.96 40.83
C ASN A 259 -9.20 -17.88 39.68
N ASN A 260 -8.74 -17.29 38.58
CA ASN A 260 -8.33 -17.98 37.34
C ASN A 260 -9.46 -18.71 36.61
N LYS A 261 -10.73 -18.32 36.79
CA LYS A 261 -11.79 -18.74 35.87
C LYS A 261 -11.44 -18.30 34.45
N LEU A 262 -11.31 -19.26 33.54
CA LEU A 262 -11.08 -18.98 32.12
C LEU A 262 -12.35 -18.36 31.52
N PRO A 263 -12.22 -17.36 30.62
CA PRO A 263 -13.36 -16.82 29.92
C PRO A 263 -13.92 -17.85 28.93
N ASP A 264 -15.22 -17.76 28.68
CA ASP A 264 -15.82 -18.45 27.55
C ASP A 264 -15.39 -17.77 26.24
N ILE A 265 -15.51 -18.47 25.11
CA ILE A 265 -15.12 -17.95 23.80
C ILE A 265 -16.38 -17.79 22.95
N SER A 266 -16.66 -16.57 22.50
CA SER A 266 -17.80 -16.31 21.62
C SER A 266 -17.71 -17.15 20.34
N GLU A 267 -18.82 -17.75 19.92
CA GLU A 267 -18.91 -18.51 18.67
C GLU A 267 -18.93 -17.64 17.44
N ARG A 268 -19.46 -16.41 17.56
CA ARG A 268 -19.78 -15.56 16.41
C ARG A 268 -19.16 -14.18 16.48
N GLU A 269 -18.77 -13.70 17.65
CA GLU A 269 -18.21 -12.37 17.79
C GLU A 269 -16.68 -12.40 17.70
N ILE A 270 -16.13 -11.63 16.76
CA ILE A 270 -14.70 -11.54 16.45
C ILE A 270 -14.24 -10.10 16.71
N ILE A 271 -13.23 -9.94 17.55
CA ILE A 271 -12.52 -8.67 17.71
C ILE A 271 -11.56 -8.54 16.53
N VAL A 272 -11.78 -7.50 15.73
CA VAL A 272 -10.95 -7.13 14.58
C VAL A 272 -10.17 -5.89 14.93
N GLU A 273 -8.84 -5.98 14.91
CA GLU A 273 -7.95 -4.83 14.99
C GLU A 273 -7.56 -4.41 13.57
N TYR A 274 -7.64 -3.12 13.25
CA TYR A 274 -7.37 -2.61 11.91
C TYR A 274 -6.74 -1.22 11.94
N THR A 275 -6.13 -0.84 10.83
CA THR A 275 -5.66 0.52 10.54
C THR A 275 -6.11 0.87 9.12
N ALA A 276 -6.63 2.08 8.91
CA ALA A 276 -7.23 2.45 7.63
C ALA A 276 -7.24 3.95 7.40
N HIS A 277 -7.36 4.32 6.13
CA HIS A 277 -7.83 5.62 5.66
C HIS A 277 -9.33 5.79 5.99
N PRO A 278 -9.85 7.01 6.14
CA PRO A 278 -11.28 7.27 6.44
C PRO A 278 -12.23 6.79 5.37
N ASP A 279 -11.79 6.93 4.11
CA ASP A 279 -12.57 6.54 2.94
C ASP A 279 -12.48 5.03 2.64
N ALA A 280 -11.78 4.26 3.49
CA ALA A 280 -11.67 2.82 3.29
C ALA A 280 -13.02 2.13 3.45
N LEU A 281 -13.17 0.99 2.78
CA LEU A 281 -14.30 0.08 2.89
C LEU A 281 -13.82 -1.26 3.43
N PHE A 282 -14.54 -1.79 4.41
CA PHE A 282 -14.48 -3.21 4.73
C PHE A 282 -15.15 -3.99 3.60
N HIS A 283 -14.53 -5.09 3.18
CA HIS A 283 -15.04 -5.99 2.14
C HIS A 283 -15.29 -7.36 2.78
N PHE A 284 -16.51 -7.86 2.66
CA PHE A 284 -16.94 -9.15 3.21
C PHE A 284 -16.92 -10.23 2.13
N ALA A 285 -16.86 -11.50 2.54
CA ALA A 285 -16.81 -12.64 1.62
C ALA A 285 -18.04 -12.76 0.70
N ASP A 286 -19.18 -12.21 1.10
CA ASP A 286 -20.42 -12.18 0.31
C ASP A 286 -20.46 -11.03 -0.71
N GLY A 287 -19.40 -10.21 -0.78
CA GLY A 287 -19.30 -9.04 -1.65
C GLY A 287 -19.91 -7.77 -1.05
N THR A 288 -20.50 -7.83 0.14
CA THR A 288 -20.98 -6.65 0.85
C THR A 288 -19.79 -5.78 1.23
N THR A 289 -20.00 -4.46 1.21
CA THR A 289 -19.01 -3.50 1.70
C THR A 289 -19.61 -2.60 2.77
N VAL A 290 -18.77 -2.17 3.72
CA VAL A 290 -19.16 -1.26 4.79
C VAL A 290 -18.09 -0.17 4.93
N PRO A 291 -18.45 1.12 4.81
CA PRO A 291 -17.48 2.20 5.01
C PRO A 291 -16.90 2.23 6.43
N VAL A 292 -15.59 2.41 6.54
CA VAL A 292 -14.91 2.58 7.83
C VAL A 292 -15.53 3.73 8.63
N ALA A 293 -15.86 4.83 7.96
CA ALA A 293 -16.52 5.97 8.61
C ALA A 293 -17.85 5.60 9.29
N GLU A 294 -18.66 4.72 8.69
CA GLU A 294 -19.91 4.25 9.29
C GLU A 294 -19.66 3.33 10.49
N VAL A 295 -18.63 2.48 10.43
CA VAL A 295 -18.23 1.65 11.57
C VAL A 295 -17.79 2.52 12.73
N GLU A 296 -16.93 3.52 12.48
CA GLU A 296 -16.43 4.42 13.50
C GLU A 296 -17.54 5.29 14.12
N ALA A 297 -18.57 5.62 13.34
CA ALA A 297 -19.75 6.36 13.81
C ALA A 297 -20.79 5.47 14.51
N GLY A 298 -20.61 4.14 14.55
CA GLY A 298 -21.59 3.21 15.10
C GLY A 298 -22.84 3.03 14.24
N GLN A 299 -22.74 3.30 12.94
CA GLN A 299 -23.83 3.29 11.96
C GLN A 299 -23.85 2.04 11.07
N ALA A 300 -22.80 1.21 11.14
CA ALA A 300 -22.64 -0.02 10.37
C ALA A 300 -23.51 -1.23 10.83
N GLY A 301 -24.54 -0.97 11.65
CA GLY A 301 -25.46 -2.00 12.14
C GLY A 301 -24.82 -3.01 13.11
N GLU A 302 -25.42 -4.20 13.24
CA GLU A 302 -24.96 -5.25 14.17
C GLU A 302 -23.78 -6.07 13.64
N THR A 303 -23.58 -6.06 12.31
CA THR A 303 -22.52 -6.82 11.65
C THR A 303 -21.14 -6.36 12.09
N LEU A 304 -20.91 -5.04 12.16
CA LEU A 304 -19.62 -4.48 12.53
C LEU A 304 -19.81 -3.26 13.42
N ARG A 305 -19.43 -3.38 14.69
CA ARG A 305 -19.62 -2.33 15.70
C ARG A 305 -18.28 -1.78 16.17
N PRO A 306 -18.14 -0.47 16.42
CA PRO A 306 -16.90 0.06 16.97
C PRO A 306 -16.70 -0.47 18.40
N VAL A 307 -15.45 -0.73 18.77
CA VAL A 307 -15.07 -1.02 20.17
C VAL A 307 -14.39 0.22 20.72
N ALA A 308 -14.88 0.71 21.87
CA ALA A 308 -14.29 1.86 22.54
C ALA A 308 -12.80 1.62 22.86
N PRO A 309 -11.95 2.67 22.79
CA PRO A 309 -10.52 2.56 23.10
C PRO A 309 -10.22 2.01 24.50
#